data_AF-A0A8K0DV23-F1
#
_entry.id   AF-A0A8K0DV23-F1
#
_cell.length_a   1.000
_cell.length_b   1.000
_cell.length_c   1.000
_cell.angle_alpha   90.00
_cell.angle_beta   90.00
_cell.angle_gamma   90.00
#
_symmetry.space_group_name_H-M   'P 1'
#
loop_
_entity.id
_entity.type
_entity.pdbx_description
1 polymer ?
#
loop_
_entity_poly.entity_id
_entity_poly.type
_entity_poly.pdbx_seq_one_letter_code
_entity_poly.pdbx_strand_id
1 'polypeptide(L)'
;MSSQENKIKEEEEDEAISFRKTYGKIMRDIIPTLPKERGWMLKHLLQYNGFWLSTTSILEGVVFLQHHFKPRPTDIFLATSPKTGTTWFKALIFATMKRTNFELSNHPLLTTGPHGLFPLLDVYICQNDHYQDSISSLKNLPSPRLFSTHVPYSLLPDSATDASSGCRLVYICRNPKDVLVSMWLFVNKSRTKEVSPMSLEEAFELFCRGVSIYGPYWDHVLGYWKASLESPNKILFLKYEDMKNDPVVHVRRLAEFIGKPFSAEEERNGAVEEIIRLCSLENLRNLETNKNGAERFSPEIAVDKSNFFRKGQVGDWKNYLTEEMAKRIDQISDDKLYGSGLKFGT
;
A
#
# COMPACT_ATOMS: atom_id res chain seq x y z
N MET A 1 36.73 -5.75 8.88
CA MET A 1 35.82 -4.73 8.31
C MET A 1 36.69 -3.64 7.75
N SER A 2 36.49 -3.29 6.47
CA SER A 2 37.36 -2.38 5.71
C SER A 2 37.22 -0.93 6.22
N SER A 3 38.31 -0.15 6.22
CA SER A 3 38.29 1.29 6.54
C SER A 3 37.29 2.09 5.71
N GLN A 4 36.92 1.57 4.53
CA GLN A 4 35.93 2.15 3.64
C GLN A 4 34.49 1.88 4.10
N GLU A 5 34.21 0.75 4.75
CA GLU A 5 32.89 0.46 5.34
C GLU A 5 32.62 1.32 6.57
N ASN A 6 33.65 1.62 7.36
CA ASN A 6 33.53 2.49 8.53
C ASN A 6 33.27 3.95 8.13
N LYS A 7 33.93 4.44 7.08
CA LYS A 7 33.73 5.81 6.57
C LYS A 7 32.34 6.03 5.97
N ILE A 8 31.80 5.04 5.25
CA ILE A 8 30.42 5.08 4.74
C ILE A 8 29.41 5.08 5.90
N LYS A 9 29.67 4.32 6.97
CA LYS A 9 28.80 4.32 8.16
C LYS A 9 28.81 5.66 8.90
N GLU A 10 29.97 6.27 9.08
CA GLU A 10 30.10 7.60 9.70
C GLU A 10 29.39 8.68 8.88
N GLU A 11 29.57 8.70 7.55
CA GLU A 11 28.86 9.64 6.67
C GLU A 11 27.32 9.47 6.71
N GLU A 12 26.84 8.23 6.81
CA GLU A 12 25.40 7.93 6.92
C GLU A 12 24.81 8.29 8.30
N GLU A 13 25.60 8.21 9.37
CA GLU A 13 25.22 8.61 10.74
C GLU A 13 25.12 10.13 10.89
N ASP A 14 26.07 10.85 10.30
CA ASP A 14 26.03 12.32 10.23
C ASP A 14 24.82 12.82 9.41
N GLU A 15 24.47 12.14 8.31
CA GLU A 15 23.33 12.51 7.46
C GLU A 15 21.97 12.28 8.16
N ALA A 16 21.80 11.21 8.92
CA ALA A 16 20.56 10.92 9.67
C ALA A 16 20.38 11.83 10.89
N ILE A 17 21.45 12.14 11.62
CA ILE A 17 21.45 13.14 12.71
C ILE A 17 21.13 14.53 12.14
N SER A 18 21.70 14.85 10.98
CA SER A 18 21.38 16.07 10.23
C SER A 18 19.91 16.12 9.80
N PHE A 19 19.33 15.01 9.31
CA PHE A 19 17.90 14.95 8.99
C PHE A 19 17.02 15.23 10.22
N ARG A 20 17.26 14.56 11.35
CA ARG A 20 16.44 14.75 12.56
C ARG A 20 16.54 16.18 13.10
N LYS A 21 17.72 16.79 13.01
CA LYS A 21 17.95 18.16 13.48
C LYS A 21 17.36 19.19 12.52
N THR A 22 17.51 18.97 11.22
CA THR A 22 17.10 19.89 10.14
C THR A 22 15.64 19.68 9.78
N TYR A 23 15.26 18.50 9.29
CA TYR A 23 13.89 18.15 8.91
C TYR A 23 12.98 17.96 10.11
N GLY A 24 13.44 17.43 11.24
CA GLY A 24 12.61 17.36 12.45
C GLY A 24 12.22 18.76 12.97
N LYS A 25 13.08 19.77 12.80
CA LYS A 25 12.72 21.16 13.11
C LYS A 25 11.76 21.74 12.06
N ILE A 26 12.07 21.57 10.78
CA ILE A 26 11.22 22.01 9.67
C ILE A 26 9.80 21.40 9.78
N MET A 27 9.69 20.11 10.11
CA MET A 27 8.40 19.45 10.29
C MET A 27 7.64 19.98 11.50
N ARG A 28 8.32 20.26 12.63
CA ARG A 28 7.68 20.92 13.78
C ARG A 28 7.14 22.30 13.45
N ASP A 29 7.76 23.02 12.52
CA ASP A 29 7.31 24.35 12.09
C ASP A 29 6.21 24.27 11.01
N ILE A 30 6.26 23.27 10.11
CA ILE A 30 5.29 23.08 9.03
C ILE A 30 4.00 22.41 9.52
N ILE A 31 4.08 21.33 10.30
CA ILE A 31 2.93 20.53 10.75
C ILE A 31 1.81 21.38 11.38
N PRO A 32 2.10 22.36 12.25
CA PRO A 32 1.07 23.24 12.81
C PRO A 32 0.32 24.06 11.77
N THR A 33 0.97 24.37 10.64
CA THR A 33 0.41 25.18 9.54
C THR A 33 -0.39 24.36 8.52
N LEU A 34 -0.23 23.03 8.52
CA LEU A 34 -0.93 22.18 7.57
C LEU A 34 -2.45 22.18 7.84
N PRO A 35 -3.28 22.25 6.79
CA PRO A 35 -4.73 22.09 6.94
C PRO A 35 -5.06 20.78 7.66
N LYS A 36 -6.03 20.86 8.59
CA LYS A 36 -6.49 19.73 9.39
C LYS A 36 -7.96 19.50 9.15
N GLU A 37 -8.32 18.24 9.03
CA GLU A 37 -9.71 17.81 8.96
C GLU A 37 -9.95 16.68 9.96
N ARG A 38 -11.21 16.37 10.20
CA ARG A 38 -11.57 15.23 11.07
C ARG A 38 -10.99 13.93 10.53
N GLY A 39 -10.33 13.18 11.41
CA GLY A 39 -9.72 11.91 11.08
C GLY A 39 -10.68 10.72 11.13
N TRP A 40 -10.32 9.67 10.40
CA TRP A 40 -11.08 8.43 10.33
C TRP A 40 -10.70 7.45 11.43
N MET A 41 -9.39 7.31 11.69
CA MET A 41 -8.85 6.41 12.71
C MET A 41 -8.35 7.17 13.94
N LEU A 42 -7.72 8.31 13.72
CA LEU A 42 -7.27 9.25 14.76
C LEU A 42 -8.09 10.54 14.70
N LYS A 43 -7.80 11.48 15.60
CA LYS A 43 -8.58 12.72 15.73
C LYS A 43 -8.57 13.59 14.47
N HIS A 44 -7.43 13.67 13.79
CA HIS A 44 -7.27 14.54 12.61
C HIS A 44 -6.51 13.85 11.47
N LEU A 45 -6.77 14.29 10.23
CA LEU A 45 -5.86 14.13 9.09
C LEU A 45 -5.11 15.44 8.86
N LEU A 46 -3.90 15.34 8.33
CA LEU A 46 -3.09 16.48 7.90
C LEU A 46 -2.99 16.50 6.38
N GLN A 47 -3.25 17.63 5.75
CA GLN A 47 -3.07 17.77 4.30
C GLN A 47 -1.64 18.17 3.96
N TYR A 48 -0.95 17.35 3.17
CA TYR A 48 0.39 17.61 2.65
C TYR A 48 0.39 17.42 1.14
N ASN A 49 0.77 18.45 0.39
CA ASN A 49 0.82 18.46 -1.08
C ASN A 49 -0.44 17.87 -1.74
N GLY A 50 -1.61 18.26 -1.23
CA GLY A 50 -2.91 17.85 -1.76
C GLY A 50 -3.47 16.54 -1.21
N PHE A 51 -2.69 15.77 -0.41
CA PHE A 51 -3.12 14.48 0.13
C PHE A 51 -3.24 14.47 1.66
N TRP A 52 -4.15 13.66 2.18
CA TRP A 52 -4.47 13.59 3.61
C TRP A 52 -3.79 12.41 4.30
N LEU A 53 -2.91 12.69 5.27
CA LEU A 53 -2.15 11.67 6.02
C LEU A 53 -2.67 11.53 7.46
N SER A 54 -2.64 10.31 8.00
CA SER A 54 -3.28 10.00 9.29
C SER A 54 -2.48 10.35 10.53
N THR A 55 -1.16 10.53 10.43
CA THR A 55 -0.30 10.92 11.57
C THR A 55 0.81 11.85 11.12
N THR A 56 1.37 12.58 12.07
CA THR A 56 2.64 13.30 11.90
C THR A 56 3.77 12.32 11.56
N SER A 57 3.79 11.16 12.22
CA SER A 57 4.82 10.13 11.98
C SER A 57 4.81 9.62 10.54
N ILE A 58 3.63 9.40 9.93
CA ILE A 58 3.52 9.01 8.52
C ILE A 58 4.02 10.14 7.62
N LEU A 59 3.66 11.39 7.89
CA LEU A 59 4.17 12.53 7.12
C LEU A 59 5.70 12.62 7.19
N GLU A 60 6.29 12.48 8.38
CA GLU A 60 7.74 12.45 8.55
C GLU A 60 8.38 11.29 7.76
N GLY A 61 7.77 10.10 7.80
CA GLY A 61 8.23 8.94 7.03
C GLY A 61 8.18 9.16 5.52
N VAL A 62 7.11 9.77 5.01
CA VAL A 62 6.98 10.13 3.58
C VAL A 62 8.06 11.13 3.17
N VAL A 63 8.29 12.17 3.96
CA VAL A 63 9.31 13.17 3.63
C VAL A 63 10.71 12.58 3.74
N PHE A 64 10.97 11.76 4.75
CA PHE A 64 12.24 11.07 4.90
C PHE A 64 12.52 10.15 3.69
N LEU A 65 11.51 9.40 3.23
CA LEU A 65 11.60 8.57 2.04
C LEU A 65 11.99 9.39 0.81
N GLN A 66 11.35 10.55 0.60
CA GLN A 66 11.62 11.41 -0.55
C GLN A 66 13.09 11.84 -0.64
N HIS A 67 13.75 12.04 0.51
CA HIS A 67 15.13 12.53 0.56
C HIS A 67 16.18 11.41 0.61
N HIS A 68 15.89 10.29 1.28
CA HIS A 68 16.92 9.30 1.63
C HIS A 68 16.73 7.92 1.00
N PHE A 69 15.54 7.59 0.51
CA PHE A 69 15.31 6.27 -0.05
C PHE A 69 15.88 6.16 -1.47
N LYS A 70 16.71 5.14 -1.67
CA LYS A 70 17.28 4.78 -2.98
C LYS A 70 16.81 3.36 -3.35
N PRO A 71 15.98 3.21 -4.40
CA PRO A 71 15.57 1.89 -4.87
C PRO A 71 16.75 1.19 -5.56
N ARG A 72 16.66 -0.13 -5.65
CA ARG A 72 17.49 -0.96 -6.53
C ARG A 72 16.73 -1.26 -7.82
N PRO A 73 17.44 -1.50 -8.95
CA PRO A 73 16.80 -1.90 -10.20
C PRO A 73 15.92 -3.15 -10.09
N THR A 74 16.19 -4.03 -9.13
CA THR A 74 15.42 -5.26 -8.91
C THR A 74 14.26 -5.10 -7.93
N ASP A 75 14.07 -3.93 -7.32
CA ASP A 75 13.00 -3.73 -6.33
C ASP A 75 11.62 -3.75 -6.99
N ILE A 76 10.66 -4.38 -6.31
CA ILE A 76 9.26 -4.41 -6.71
C ILE A 76 8.44 -3.70 -5.64
N PHE A 77 7.72 -2.66 -6.05
CA PHE A 77 6.80 -1.93 -5.21
C PHE A 77 5.36 -2.38 -5.46
N LEU A 78 4.59 -2.61 -4.40
CA LEU A 78 3.14 -2.70 -4.46
C LEU A 78 2.55 -1.39 -3.94
N ALA A 79 2.12 -0.51 -4.84
CA ALA A 79 1.46 0.73 -4.49
C ALA A 79 -0.06 0.55 -4.49
N THR A 80 -0.74 1.03 -3.46
CA THR A 80 -2.19 0.90 -3.32
C THR A 80 -2.77 2.08 -2.56
N SER A 81 -3.91 2.64 -2.98
CA SER A 81 -4.72 3.35 -1.99
C SER A 81 -5.22 2.33 -0.94
N PRO A 82 -5.35 2.68 0.35
CA PRO A 82 -5.85 1.76 1.35
C PRO A 82 -7.15 1.05 0.92
N LYS A 83 -7.27 -0.23 1.29
CA LYS A 83 -8.47 -1.07 1.10
C LYS A 83 -8.80 -1.47 -0.35
N THR A 84 -7.85 -1.29 -1.27
CA THR A 84 -7.97 -1.74 -2.68
C THR A 84 -7.48 -3.16 -2.95
N GLY A 85 -6.97 -3.88 -1.93
CA GLY A 85 -6.53 -5.28 -2.07
C GLY A 85 -5.11 -5.57 -1.60
N THR A 86 -4.44 -4.64 -0.92
CA THR A 86 -3.03 -4.71 -0.52
C THR A 86 -2.62 -6.05 0.09
N THR A 87 -3.36 -6.58 1.08
CA THR A 87 -3.05 -7.87 1.74
C THR A 87 -3.02 -9.04 0.75
N TRP A 88 -3.96 -9.09 -0.18
CA TRP A 88 -4.04 -10.14 -1.18
C TRP A 88 -2.89 -10.02 -2.20
N PHE A 89 -2.57 -8.81 -2.63
CA PHE A 89 -1.50 -8.57 -3.60
C PHE A 89 -0.11 -8.76 -3.02
N LYS A 90 0.10 -8.44 -1.73
CA LYS A 90 1.32 -8.82 -1.01
C LYS A 90 1.53 -10.34 -1.09
N ALA A 91 0.48 -11.12 -0.82
CA ALA A 91 0.54 -12.57 -0.89
C ALA A 91 0.84 -13.07 -2.31
N LEU A 92 0.09 -12.58 -3.31
CA LEU A 92 0.26 -12.98 -4.71
C LEU A 92 1.66 -12.66 -5.24
N ILE A 93 2.16 -11.44 -5.03
CA ILE A 93 3.49 -11.05 -5.51
C ILE A 93 4.57 -11.87 -4.80
N PHE A 94 4.47 -12.04 -3.48
CA PHE A 94 5.45 -12.82 -2.73
C PHE A 94 5.47 -14.29 -3.18
N ALA A 95 4.30 -14.93 -3.25
CA ALA A 95 4.17 -16.32 -3.69
C ALA A 95 4.68 -16.49 -5.12
N THR A 96 4.32 -15.60 -6.05
CA THR A 96 4.79 -15.64 -7.44
C THR A 96 6.31 -15.50 -7.54
N MET A 97 6.89 -14.57 -6.77
CA MET A 97 8.34 -14.31 -6.76
C MET A 97 9.15 -15.45 -6.13
N LYS A 98 8.58 -16.14 -5.13
CA LYS A 98 9.25 -17.16 -4.30
C LYS A 98 8.78 -18.60 -4.56
N ARG A 99 7.97 -18.83 -5.59
CA ARG A 99 7.38 -20.15 -5.90
C ARG A 99 8.40 -21.28 -6.11
N THR A 100 9.60 -20.96 -6.60
CA THR A 100 10.67 -21.95 -6.79
C THR A 100 11.60 -22.05 -5.58
N ASN A 101 11.40 -21.22 -4.55
CA ASN A 101 12.22 -21.21 -3.34
C ASN A 101 11.59 -22.00 -2.19
N PHE A 102 10.27 -22.19 -2.21
CA PHE A 102 9.53 -22.85 -1.13
C PHE A 102 8.45 -23.76 -1.70
N GLU A 103 8.35 -24.96 -1.13
CA GLU A 103 7.19 -25.81 -1.32
C GLU A 103 5.94 -25.18 -0.68
N LEU A 104 4.76 -25.51 -1.20
CA LEU A 104 3.49 -24.98 -0.69
C LEU A 104 3.26 -25.31 0.79
N SER A 105 3.68 -26.49 1.24
CA SER A 105 3.52 -27.00 2.61
C SER A 105 4.31 -26.21 3.66
N ASN A 106 5.41 -25.57 3.24
CA ASN A 106 6.30 -24.80 4.10
C ASN A 106 6.46 -23.35 3.60
N HIS A 107 5.45 -22.85 2.89
CA HIS A 107 5.52 -21.52 2.32
C HIS A 107 5.47 -20.45 3.42
N PRO A 108 6.35 -19.42 3.41
CA PRO A 108 6.40 -18.41 4.48
C PRO A 108 5.07 -17.68 4.76
N LEU A 109 4.17 -17.60 3.78
CA LEU A 109 2.82 -17.04 3.98
C LEU A 109 2.03 -17.76 5.07
N LEU A 110 2.30 -19.05 5.31
CA LEU A 110 1.61 -19.87 6.32
C LEU A 110 1.98 -19.46 7.75
N THR A 111 3.19 -18.96 7.97
CA THR A 111 3.75 -18.67 9.30
C THR A 111 3.92 -17.18 9.58
N THR A 112 4.36 -16.39 8.61
CA THR A 112 4.60 -14.94 8.78
C THR A 112 3.43 -14.08 8.28
N GLY A 113 2.68 -14.58 7.30
CA GLY A 113 1.58 -13.86 6.67
C GLY A 113 2.03 -12.73 5.71
N PRO A 114 1.09 -12.13 4.95
CA PRO A 114 1.45 -11.19 3.88
C PRO A 114 2.08 -9.89 4.36
N HIS A 115 1.67 -9.38 5.52
CA HIS A 115 2.15 -8.09 6.03
C HIS A 115 3.57 -8.16 6.59
N GLY A 116 3.94 -9.27 7.24
CA GLY A 116 5.30 -9.47 7.76
C GLY A 116 6.34 -9.79 6.67
N LEU A 117 5.92 -10.41 5.55
CA LEU A 117 6.82 -10.75 4.43
C LEU A 117 7.03 -9.60 3.44
N PHE A 118 6.15 -8.60 3.48
CA PHE A 118 6.07 -7.55 2.48
C PHE A 118 5.85 -6.22 3.21
N PRO A 119 6.91 -5.58 3.73
CA PRO A 119 6.79 -4.43 4.61
C PRO A 119 6.09 -3.25 3.94
N LEU A 120 5.35 -2.47 4.73
CA LEU A 120 4.76 -1.20 4.30
C LEU A 120 5.78 -0.10 4.52
N LEU A 121 6.37 0.41 3.44
CA LEU A 121 7.57 1.24 3.48
C LEU A 121 7.36 2.57 4.22
N ASP A 122 6.22 3.21 3.97
CA ASP A 122 5.77 4.46 4.62
C ASP A 122 5.51 4.33 6.13
N VAL A 123 5.44 3.10 6.64
CA VAL A 123 5.20 2.80 8.05
C VAL A 123 6.42 2.20 8.71
N TYR A 124 7.14 1.33 8.00
CA TYR A 124 8.36 0.67 8.45
C TYR A 124 9.39 1.68 8.97
N ILE A 125 9.52 2.79 8.26
CA ILE A 125 10.44 3.88 8.58
C ILE A 125 10.03 4.62 9.85
N CYS A 126 8.73 4.70 10.15
CA CYS A 126 8.18 5.40 11.32
C CYS A 126 8.14 4.55 12.59
N GLN A 127 8.38 3.24 12.50
CA GLN A 127 8.26 2.31 13.63
C GLN A 127 9.51 2.19 14.47
N ASN A 128 10.67 2.53 13.93
CA ASN A 128 11.92 2.48 14.66
C ASN A 128 12.25 3.88 15.20
N ASP A 129 12.62 3.96 16.48
CA ASP A 129 13.06 5.21 17.13
C ASP A 129 14.26 5.86 16.42
N HIS A 130 14.93 5.07 15.57
CA HIS A 130 16.02 5.45 14.70
C HIS A 130 15.68 5.15 13.23
N TYR A 131 15.32 6.18 12.46
CA TYR A 131 15.10 6.11 11.00
C TYR A 131 16.26 5.41 10.26
N GLN A 132 17.48 5.51 10.79
CA GLN A 132 18.70 4.90 10.26
C GLN A 132 18.74 3.38 10.40
N ASP A 133 18.19 2.83 11.50
CA ASP A 133 18.03 1.38 11.67
C ASP A 133 17.06 0.84 10.62
N SER A 134 16.03 1.62 10.28
CA SER A 134 15.10 1.30 9.20
C SER A 134 15.78 1.28 7.83
N ILE A 135 16.58 2.29 7.47
CA ILE A 135 17.28 2.28 6.18
C ILE A 135 18.35 1.18 6.12
N SER A 136 19.12 1.01 7.19
CA SER A 136 20.18 -0.01 7.26
C SER A 136 19.61 -1.42 7.15
N SER A 137 18.50 -1.70 7.85
CA SER A 137 17.78 -2.97 7.71
C SER A 137 17.24 -3.17 6.29
N LEU A 138 16.67 -2.14 5.65
CA LEU A 138 16.21 -2.21 4.25
C LEU A 138 17.37 -2.42 3.27
N LYS A 139 18.57 -1.87 3.54
CA LYS A 139 19.80 -2.10 2.76
C LYS A 139 20.31 -3.53 2.93
N ASN A 140 20.14 -4.14 4.10
CA ASN A 140 20.61 -5.51 4.35
C ASN A 140 19.67 -6.59 3.78
N LEU A 141 18.47 -6.22 3.32
CA LEU A 141 17.55 -7.17 2.67
C LEU A 141 18.14 -7.70 1.34
N PRO A 142 18.00 -9.01 1.06
CA PRO A 142 18.43 -9.58 -0.20
C PRO A 142 17.58 -9.06 -1.37
N SER A 143 18.20 -8.91 -2.53
CA SER A 143 17.49 -8.58 -3.77
C SER A 143 16.82 -9.82 -4.38
N PRO A 144 15.69 -9.68 -5.10
CA PRO A 144 14.86 -8.46 -5.21
C PRO A 144 14.15 -8.16 -3.89
N ARG A 145 14.08 -6.88 -3.50
CA ARG A 145 13.33 -6.44 -2.31
C ARG A 145 11.88 -6.16 -2.70
N LEU A 146 10.97 -6.49 -1.79
CA LEU A 146 9.53 -6.33 -1.97
C LEU A 146 9.00 -5.28 -0.98
N PHE A 147 8.46 -4.17 -1.49
CA PHE A 147 7.99 -3.05 -0.65
C PHE A 147 6.57 -2.64 -1.00
N SER A 148 5.68 -2.56 -0.03
CA SER A 148 4.36 -2.00 -0.27
C SER A 148 4.33 -0.54 0.12
N THR A 149 3.44 0.24 -0.49
CA THR A 149 3.22 1.62 -0.07
C THR A 149 1.78 2.10 -0.32
N HIS A 150 1.34 3.02 0.53
CA HIS A 150 0.10 3.78 0.33
C HIS A 150 0.34 5.22 -0.15
N VAL A 151 1.60 5.59 -0.41
CA VAL A 151 1.97 6.94 -0.81
C VAL A 151 1.46 7.21 -2.23
N PRO A 152 0.79 8.36 -2.48
CA PRO A 152 0.41 8.78 -3.82
C PRO A 152 1.61 8.91 -4.76
N TYR A 153 1.42 8.69 -6.07
CA TYR A 153 2.52 8.69 -7.04
C TYR A 153 3.38 9.96 -6.98
N SER A 154 2.75 11.13 -6.86
CA SER A 154 3.42 12.44 -6.80
C SER A 154 4.18 12.70 -5.49
N LEU A 155 4.02 11.84 -4.49
CA LEU A 155 4.73 11.91 -3.21
C LEU A 155 5.77 10.80 -3.05
N LEU A 156 5.89 9.90 -4.02
CA LEU A 156 6.99 8.93 -4.04
C LEU A 156 8.34 9.65 -4.20
N PRO A 157 9.45 9.03 -3.75
CA PRO A 157 10.79 9.56 -4.03
C PRO A 157 11.04 9.64 -5.53
N ASP A 158 11.64 10.73 -5.99
CA ASP A 158 12.01 10.91 -7.41
C ASP A 158 12.89 9.77 -7.91
N SER A 159 13.78 9.27 -7.04
CA SER A 159 14.62 8.09 -7.33
C SER A 159 13.80 6.83 -7.67
N ALA A 160 12.59 6.68 -7.15
CA ALA A 160 11.70 5.55 -7.43
C ALA A 160 10.81 5.77 -8.66
N THR A 161 10.41 7.01 -8.94
CA THR A 161 9.57 7.35 -10.11
C THR A 161 10.41 7.54 -11.37
N ASP A 162 11.70 7.83 -11.24
CA ASP A 162 12.63 7.98 -12.36
C ASP A 162 12.66 6.74 -13.28
N ALA A 163 12.67 6.98 -14.59
CA ALA A 163 12.63 5.94 -15.61
C ALA A 163 13.90 5.06 -15.63
N SER A 164 15.05 5.61 -15.21
CA SER A 164 16.34 4.92 -15.17
C SER A 164 16.55 4.07 -13.92
N SER A 165 15.71 4.20 -12.89
CA SER A 165 15.92 3.49 -11.62
C SER A 165 15.74 1.96 -11.71
N GLY A 166 15.13 1.47 -12.78
CA GLY A 166 14.95 0.04 -13.08
C GLY A 166 13.91 -0.68 -12.20
N CYS A 167 13.58 -0.15 -11.02
CA CYS A 167 12.56 -0.72 -10.14
C CYS A 167 11.18 -0.68 -10.79
N ARG A 168 10.32 -1.62 -10.40
CA ARG A 168 8.97 -1.78 -10.96
C ARG A 168 7.91 -1.53 -9.91
N LEU A 169 6.79 -0.94 -10.33
CA LEU A 169 5.64 -0.66 -9.49
C LEU A 169 4.44 -1.46 -9.99
N VAL A 170 3.80 -2.20 -9.09
CA VAL A 170 2.47 -2.78 -9.31
C VAL A 170 1.49 -1.88 -8.58
N TYR A 171 0.51 -1.34 -9.29
CA TYR A 171 -0.58 -0.57 -8.73
C TYR A 171 -1.89 -1.31 -8.87
N ILE A 172 -2.70 -1.32 -7.81
CA ILE A 172 -4.07 -1.82 -7.87
C ILE A 172 -5.07 -0.77 -7.38
N CYS A 173 -6.10 -0.55 -8.19
CA CYS A 173 -7.28 0.21 -7.80
C CYS A 173 -8.50 -0.71 -7.62
N ARG A 174 -9.57 -0.14 -7.06
CA ARG A 174 -10.84 -0.82 -6.80
C ARG A 174 -12.01 0.14 -6.96
N ASN A 175 -13.23 -0.34 -7.20
CA ASN A 175 -14.40 0.52 -7.23
C ASN A 175 -14.50 1.39 -5.95
N PRO A 176 -14.60 2.74 -6.07
CA PRO A 176 -14.57 3.66 -4.93
C PRO A 176 -15.68 3.39 -3.90
N LYS A 177 -16.85 2.89 -4.32
CA LYS A 177 -17.96 2.54 -3.43
C LYS A 177 -17.57 1.41 -2.47
N ASP A 178 -16.92 0.39 -3.01
CA ASP A 178 -16.39 -0.73 -2.21
C ASP A 178 -15.21 -0.32 -1.33
N VAL A 179 -14.36 0.62 -1.81
CA VAL A 179 -13.24 1.17 -1.03
C VAL A 179 -13.78 1.93 0.19
N LEU A 180 -14.75 2.82 0.01
CA LEU A 180 -15.41 3.56 1.08
C LEU A 180 -15.93 2.61 2.16
N VAL A 181 -16.77 1.64 1.78
CA VAL A 181 -17.37 0.70 2.73
C VAL A 181 -16.30 -0.14 3.43
N SER A 182 -15.29 -0.63 2.68
CA SER A 182 -14.20 -1.40 3.28
C SER A 182 -13.33 -0.58 4.22
N MET A 183 -13.16 0.72 3.97
CA MET A 183 -12.39 1.62 4.82
C MET A 183 -13.18 1.99 6.07
N TRP A 184 -14.44 2.39 5.93
CA TRP A 184 -15.34 2.69 7.05
C TRP A 184 -15.44 1.53 8.05
N LEU A 185 -15.71 0.31 7.57
CA LEU A 185 -15.76 -0.88 8.42
C LEU A 185 -14.42 -1.19 9.08
N PHE A 186 -13.32 -1.00 8.36
CA PHE A 186 -11.99 -1.26 8.89
C PHE A 186 -11.60 -0.28 9.98
N VAL A 187 -11.81 1.03 9.76
CA VAL A 187 -11.46 2.03 10.77
C VAL A 187 -12.32 1.86 12.01
N ASN A 188 -13.64 1.63 11.90
CA ASN A 188 -14.48 1.46 13.07
C ASN A 188 -14.12 0.21 13.92
N LYS A 189 -13.51 -0.82 13.32
CA LYS A 189 -12.98 -1.97 14.06
C LYS A 189 -11.59 -1.73 14.68
N SER A 190 -10.81 -0.83 14.09
CA SER A 190 -9.39 -0.62 14.42
C SER A 190 -9.10 0.71 15.12
N ARG A 191 -10.14 1.43 15.54
CA ARG A 191 -10.01 2.76 16.13
C ARG A 191 -9.56 2.73 17.58
N THR A 192 -8.87 3.79 17.99
CA THR A 192 -8.54 4.01 19.39
C THR A 192 -9.82 4.32 20.18
N LYS A 193 -9.84 3.95 21.46
CA LYS A 193 -10.99 4.20 22.36
C LYS A 193 -11.30 5.69 22.56
N GLU A 194 -10.39 6.57 22.16
CA GLU A 194 -10.48 8.02 22.34
C GLU A 194 -11.34 8.71 21.28
N VAL A 195 -11.73 8.04 20.19
CA VAL A 195 -12.48 8.65 19.08
C VAL A 195 -13.79 7.90 18.82
N SER A 196 -14.91 8.61 18.95
CA SER A 196 -16.27 8.03 18.81
C SER A 196 -16.52 7.43 17.42
N PRO A 197 -17.17 6.25 17.29
CA PRO A 197 -17.51 5.60 16.03
C PRO A 197 -18.01 6.57 14.94
N MET A 198 -17.52 6.40 13.71
CA MET A 198 -17.86 7.27 12.58
C MET A 198 -19.06 6.67 11.89
N SER A 199 -20.12 7.47 11.68
CA SER A 199 -21.29 6.99 10.95
C SER A 199 -20.94 6.77 9.47
N LEU A 200 -21.76 6.01 8.76
CA LEU A 200 -21.53 5.79 7.33
C LEU A 200 -21.70 7.09 6.54
N GLU A 201 -22.70 7.91 6.90
CA GLU A 201 -23.00 9.20 6.29
C GLU A 201 -21.83 10.17 6.45
N GLU A 202 -21.24 10.21 7.65
CA GLU A 202 -20.06 11.03 7.91
C GLU A 202 -18.86 10.56 7.08
N ALA A 203 -18.58 9.25 7.06
CA ALA A 203 -17.49 8.69 6.25
C ALA A 203 -17.71 8.95 4.75
N PHE A 204 -18.95 8.85 4.29
CA PHE A 204 -19.36 9.12 2.92
C PHE A 204 -19.11 10.57 2.52
N GLU A 205 -19.53 11.55 3.34
CA GLU A 205 -19.31 12.96 3.05
C GLU A 205 -17.81 13.32 3.02
N LEU A 206 -17.04 12.83 4.00
CA LEU A 206 -15.59 13.03 4.03
C LEU A 206 -14.93 12.42 2.78
N PHE A 207 -15.29 11.20 2.41
CA PHE A 207 -14.75 10.53 1.23
C PHE A 207 -15.08 11.27 -0.07
N CYS A 208 -16.32 11.73 -0.25
CA CYS A 208 -16.74 12.52 -1.41
C CYS A 208 -15.99 13.86 -1.52
N ARG A 209 -15.64 14.47 -0.39
CA ARG A 209 -14.79 15.68 -0.32
C ARG A 209 -13.30 15.38 -0.54
N GLY A 210 -12.91 14.12 -0.68
CA GLY A 210 -11.53 13.67 -0.82
C GLY A 210 -10.77 13.56 0.51
N VAL A 211 -11.44 13.74 1.64
CA VAL A 211 -10.86 13.70 2.99
C VAL A 211 -10.88 12.26 3.50
N SER A 212 -9.85 11.49 3.17
CA SER A 212 -9.66 10.11 3.63
C SER A 212 -8.18 9.79 3.80
N ILE A 213 -7.83 8.67 4.45
CA ILE A 213 -6.43 8.27 4.61
C ILE A 213 -5.79 8.06 3.22
N TYR A 214 -4.71 8.80 2.93
CA TYR A 214 -4.06 8.96 1.61
C TYR A 214 -4.97 9.49 0.48
N GLY A 215 -6.14 10.06 0.81
CA GLY A 215 -7.04 10.67 -0.15
C GLY A 215 -6.56 12.05 -0.61
N PRO A 216 -7.14 12.62 -1.68
CA PRO A 216 -8.35 12.15 -2.37
C PRO A 216 -8.15 10.87 -3.19
N TYR A 217 -9.11 9.94 -3.11
CA TYR A 217 -9.01 8.62 -3.74
C TYR A 217 -8.80 8.68 -5.26
N TRP A 218 -9.57 9.52 -5.95
CA TRP A 218 -9.50 9.63 -7.40
C TRP A 218 -8.18 10.22 -7.86
N ASP A 219 -7.69 11.26 -7.21
CA ASP A 219 -6.39 11.87 -7.48
C ASP A 219 -5.25 10.86 -7.26
N HIS A 220 -5.34 10.05 -6.19
CA HIS A 220 -4.39 8.96 -5.93
C HIS A 220 -4.38 7.93 -7.08
N VAL A 221 -5.54 7.45 -7.52
CA VAL A 221 -5.66 6.49 -8.61
C VAL A 221 -5.19 7.09 -9.94
N LEU A 222 -5.58 8.33 -10.22
CA LEU A 222 -5.30 9.01 -11.48
C LEU A 222 -3.80 9.27 -11.67
N GLY A 223 -3.07 9.58 -10.58
CA GLY A 223 -1.62 9.74 -10.62
C GLY A 223 -0.92 8.47 -11.12
N TYR A 224 -1.24 7.31 -10.54
CA TYR A 224 -0.70 6.03 -11.00
C TYR A 224 -1.21 5.60 -12.37
N TRP A 225 -2.45 5.93 -12.72
CA TRP A 225 -3.01 5.63 -14.04
C TRP A 225 -2.22 6.35 -15.13
N LYS A 226 -2.06 7.67 -15.02
CA LYS A 226 -1.30 8.49 -15.99
C LYS A 226 0.14 8.00 -16.11
N ALA A 227 0.82 7.79 -14.98
CA ALA A 227 2.18 7.28 -14.96
C ALA A 227 2.32 5.90 -15.62
N SER A 228 1.31 5.03 -15.50
CA SER A 228 1.34 3.72 -16.15
C SER A 228 1.15 3.76 -17.66
N LEU A 229 0.43 4.77 -18.17
CA LEU A 229 0.34 5.02 -19.61
C LEU A 229 1.67 5.57 -20.16
N GLU A 230 2.35 6.42 -19.40
CA GLU A 230 3.66 6.99 -19.79
C GLU A 230 4.79 5.96 -19.71
N SER A 231 4.75 5.06 -18.72
CA SER A 231 5.82 4.09 -18.45
C SER A 231 5.29 2.66 -18.20
N PRO A 232 4.70 2.00 -19.21
CA PRO A 232 4.05 0.69 -19.05
C PRO A 232 5.01 -0.45 -18.67
N ASN A 233 6.30 -0.31 -18.99
CA ASN A 233 7.34 -1.28 -18.59
C ASN A 233 7.78 -1.12 -17.13
N LYS A 234 7.47 0.03 -16.52
CA LYS A 234 7.81 0.36 -15.12
C LYS A 234 6.61 0.19 -14.19
N ILE A 235 5.40 0.43 -14.68
CA ILE A 235 4.19 0.42 -13.85
C ILE A 235 3.13 -0.51 -14.43
N LEU A 236 2.80 -1.57 -13.69
CA LEU A 236 1.67 -2.44 -13.97
C LEU A 236 0.44 -1.95 -13.22
N PHE A 237 -0.54 -1.43 -13.95
CA PHE A 237 -1.82 -1.03 -13.38
C PHE A 237 -2.86 -2.16 -13.49
N LEU A 238 -3.47 -2.52 -12.37
CA LEU A 238 -4.47 -3.58 -12.24
C LEU A 238 -5.73 -3.06 -11.53
N LYS A 239 -6.86 -3.74 -11.73
CA LYS A 239 -8.10 -3.51 -11.00
C LYS A 239 -8.44 -4.74 -10.16
N TYR A 240 -8.93 -4.51 -8.95
CA TYR A 240 -9.36 -5.57 -8.04
C TYR A 240 -10.46 -6.43 -8.65
N GLU A 241 -11.40 -5.79 -9.35
CA GLU A 241 -12.53 -6.44 -10.00
C GLU A 241 -12.06 -7.40 -11.11
N ASP A 242 -11.15 -6.94 -11.98
CA ASP A 242 -10.61 -7.77 -13.06
C ASP A 242 -9.85 -8.98 -12.50
N MET A 243 -9.05 -8.75 -11.45
CA MET A 243 -8.33 -9.80 -10.72
C MET A 243 -9.24 -10.81 -10.03
N LYS A 244 -10.42 -10.39 -9.58
CA LYS A 244 -11.44 -11.28 -9.02
C LYS A 244 -12.18 -12.07 -10.11
N ASN A 245 -12.35 -11.48 -11.29
CA ASN A 245 -13.03 -12.08 -12.42
C ASN A 245 -12.17 -13.15 -13.11
N ASP A 246 -10.91 -12.84 -13.41
CA ASP A 246 -9.97 -13.76 -14.07
C ASP A 246 -8.59 -13.75 -13.37
N PRO A 247 -8.48 -14.39 -12.20
CA PRO A 247 -7.23 -14.36 -11.42
C PRO A 247 -6.07 -15.03 -12.18
N VAL A 248 -6.32 -16.03 -13.01
CA VAL A 248 -5.27 -16.77 -13.72
C VAL A 248 -4.59 -15.88 -14.75
N VAL A 249 -5.36 -15.17 -15.59
CA VAL A 249 -4.80 -14.24 -16.58
C VAL A 249 -3.97 -13.15 -15.91
N HIS A 250 -4.47 -12.57 -14.82
CA HIS A 250 -3.76 -11.48 -14.19
C HIS A 250 -2.55 -11.90 -13.35
N VAL A 251 -2.55 -13.11 -12.77
CA VAL A 251 -1.36 -13.65 -12.10
C VAL A 251 -0.25 -13.97 -13.10
N ARG A 252 -0.58 -14.48 -14.30
CA ARG A 252 0.41 -14.62 -15.40
C ARG A 252 1.02 -13.28 -15.78
N ARG A 253 0.17 -12.28 -16.05
CA ARG A 253 0.60 -10.92 -16.40
C ARG A 253 1.46 -10.29 -15.29
N LEU A 254 1.11 -10.51 -14.03
CA LEU A 254 1.91 -10.08 -12.89
C LEU A 254 3.29 -10.75 -12.89
N ALA A 255 3.34 -12.06 -13.11
CA ALA A 255 4.56 -12.86 -13.12
C ALA A 255 5.53 -12.40 -14.24
N GLU A 256 5.01 -12.18 -15.44
CA GLU A 256 5.77 -11.58 -16.56
C GLU A 256 6.33 -10.21 -16.16
N PHE A 257 5.48 -9.34 -15.63
CA PHE A 257 5.86 -7.98 -15.26
C PHE A 257 6.93 -7.93 -14.16
N ILE A 258 6.88 -8.82 -13.16
CA ILE A 258 7.92 -8.86 -12.11
C ILE A 258 9.17 -9.66 -12.53
N GLY A 259 9.25 -10.09 -13.79
CA GLY A 259 10.43 -10.77 -14.34
C GLY A 259 10.55 -12.24 -13.94
N LYS A 260 9.41 -12.87 -13.64
CA LYS A 260 9.30 -14.27 -13.24
C LYS A 260 8.17 -14.98 -14.00
N PRO A 261 8.14 -14.92 -15.36
CA PRO A 261 7.10 -15.58 -16.14
C PRO A 261 7.02 -17.08 -15.79
N PHE A 262 5.83 -17.65 -15.91
CA PHE A 262 5.65 -19.09 -15.73
C PHE A 262 6.18 -19.85 -16.94
N SER A 263 6.86 -20.97 -16.72
CA SER A 263 7.21 -21.89 -17.80
C SER A 263 5.98 -22.69 -18.24
N ALA A 264 6.00 -23.20 -19.48
CA ALA A 264 4.93 -24.06 -19.96
C ALA A 264 4.74 -25.34 -19.11
N GLU A 265 5.79 -25.79 -18.42
CA GLU A 265 5.71 -26.90 -17.48
C GLU A 265 5.04 -26.48 -16.16
N GLU A 266 5.40 -25.33 -15.60
CA GLU A 266 4.74 -24.78 -14.42
C GLU A 266 3.24 -24.59 -14.66
N GLU A 267 2.87 -24.09 -15.85
CA GLU A 267 1.46 -23.93 -16.23
C GLU A 267 0.73 -25.27 -16.37
N ARG A 268 1.34 -26.27 -17.04
CA ARG A 268 0.73 -27.61 -17.16
C ARG A 268 0.54 -28.28 -15.80
N ASN A 269 1.43 -28.00 -14.84
CA ASN A 269 1.37 -28.54 -13.49
C ASN A 269 0.43 -27.75 -12.57
N GLY A 270 -0.23 -26.68 -13.05
CA GLY A 270 -1.20 -25.91 -12.29
C GLY A 270 -0.59 -24.94 -11.28
N ALA A 271 0.66 -24.51 -11.46
CA ALA A 271 1.36 -23.64 -10.51
C ALA A 271 0.64 -22.29 -10.29
N VAL A 272 -0.04 -21.77 -11.32
CA VAL A 272 -0.79 -20.51 -11.25
C VAL A 272 -1.99 -20.67 -10.33
N GLU A 273 -2.76 -21.74 -10.52
CA GLU A 273 -3.93 -22.11 -9.73
C GLU A 273 -3.55 -22.40 -8.27
N GLU A 274 -2.41 -23.04 -8.05
CA GLU A 274 -1.88 -23.30 -6.71
C GLU A 274 -1.53 -22.01 -5.95
N ILE A 275 -0.88 -21.04 -6.61
CA ILE A 275 -0.59 -19.73 -6.03
C ILE A 275 -1.90 -18.99 -5.70
N ILE A 276 -2.88 -19.03 -6.60
CA ILE A 276 -4.20 -18.41 -6.38
C ILE A 276 -4.89 -19.04 -5.17
N ARG A 277 -4.87 -20.37 -5.06
CA ARG A 277 -5.45 -21.11 -3.93
C ARG A 277 -4.76 -20.78 -2.62
N LEU A 278 -3.42 -20.77 -2.60
CA LEU A 278 -2.60 -20.39 -1.44
C LEU A 278 -2.90 -18.96 -0.98
N CYS A 279 -3.06 -18.03 -1.92
CA CYS A 279 -3.32 -16.62 -1.63
C CYS A 279 -4.81 -16.28 -1.50
N SER A 280 -5.70 -17.27 -1.55
CA SER A 280 -7.15 -17.04 -1.47
C SER A 280 -7.53 -16.42 -0.13
N LEU A 281 -8.60 -15.61 -0.13
CA LEU A 281 -9.11 -15.01 1.10
C LEU A 281 -9.42 -16.07 2.16
N GLU A 282 -10.07 -17.17 1.75
CA GLU A 282 -10.43 -18.25 2.63
C GLU A 282 -9.20 -18.86 3.30
N ASN A 283 -8.18 -19.22 2.50
CA ASN A 283 -6.94 -19.78 3.04
C ASN A 283 -6.26 -18.78 3.97
N LEU A 284 -5.97 -17.55 3.50
CA LEU A 284 -5.23 -16.56 4.28
C LEU A 284 -5.94 -16.20 5.59
N ARG A 285 -7.27 -16.01 5.57
CA ARG A 285 -8.04 -15.68 6.78
C ARG A 285 -7.99 -16.79 7.83
N ASN A 286 -7.89 -18.04 7.39
CA ASN A 286 -7.96 -19.21 8.27
C ASN A 286 -6.59 -19.62 8.85
N LEU A 287 -5.49 -18.99 8.44
CA LEU A 287 -4.16 -19.21 9.02
C LEU A 287 -4.03 -18.63 10.44
N GLU A 288 -3.44 -19.39 11.35
CA GLU A 288 -3.26 -18.95 12.75
C GLU A 288 -2.47 -17.65 12.88
N THR A 289 -1.46 -17.43 12.03
CA THR A 289 -0.67 -16.18 11.99
C THR A 289 -1.50 -14.95 11.64
N ASN A 290 -2.66 -15.13 10.98
CA ASN A 290 -3.55 -14.05 10.55
C ASN A 290 -4.78 -13.89 11.48
N LYS A 291 -5.05 -14.87 12.36
CA LYS A 291 -6.14 -14.78 13.36
C LYS A 291 -5.70 -14.03 14.62
N ASN A 292 -4.43 -14.15 15.00
CA ASN A 292 -3.92 -13.70 16.29
C ASN A 292 -2.84 -12.63 16.15
N GLY A 293 -2.76 -11.73 17.13
CA GLY A 293 -1.79 -10.63 17.18
C GLY A 293 -2.22 -9.39 16.39
N ALA A 294 -1.35 -8.39 16.37
CA ALA A 294 -1.61 -7.10 15.74
C ALA A 294 -0.43 -6.66 14.86
N GLU A 295 -0.74 -5.95 13.79
CA GLU A 295 0.22 -5.18 13.00
C GLU A 295 0.24 -3.74 13.53
N ARG A 296 1.40 -3.27 13.96
CA ARG A 296 1.59 -1.85 14.31
C ARG A 296 1.74 -1.06 13.01
N PHE A 297 1.22 0.17 12.97
CA PHE A 297 1.40 1.12 11.85
C PHE A 297 2.08 2.40 12.30
N SER A 298 1.87 2.80 13.55
CA SER A 298 2.56 3.91 14.19
C SER A 298 2.56 3.69 15.71
N PRO A 299 3.23 4.51 16.51
CA PRO A 299 3.09 4.46 17.97
C PRO A 299 1.63 4.48 18.45
N GLU A 300 0.76 5.19 17.72
CA GLU A 300 -0.65 5.41 18.03
C GLU A 300 -1.61 4.37 17.42
N ILE A 301 -1.18 3.64 16.39
CA ILE A 301 -2.05 2.75 15.61
C ILE A 301 -1.50 1.33 15.61
N ALA A 302 -2.27 0.41 16.17
CA ALA A 302 -2.11 -1.03 16.02
C ALA A 302 -3.44 -1.65 15.58
N VAL A 303 -3.37 -2.62 14.67
CA VAL A 303 -4.53 -3.25 14.06
C VAL A 303 -4.44 -4.76 14.22
N ASP A 304 -5.47 -5.36 14.81
CA ASP A 304 -5.56 -6.82 14.91
C ASP A 304 -5.50 -7.46 13.51
N LYS A 305 -4.69 -8.51 13.37
CA LYS A 305 -4.47 -9.15 12.07
C LYS A 305 -5.76 -9.69 11.44
N SER A 306 -6.69 -10.12 12.26
CA SER A 306 -8.01 -10.60 11.80
C SER A 306 -8.83 -9.49 11.11
N ASN A 307 -8.59 -8.21 11.42
CA ASN A 307 -9.31 -7.08 10.82
C ASN A 307 -8.92 -6.82 9.35
N PHE A 308 -7.83 -7.41 8.84
CA PHE A 308 -7.50 -7.33 7.41
C PHE A 308 -8.42 -8.18 6.53
N PHE A 309 -9.09 -9.18 7.11
CA PHE A 309 -9.88 -10.17 6.37
C PHE A 309 -11.37 -10.02 6.66
N ARG A 310 -12.15 -9.65 5.63
CA ARG A 310 -13.61 -9.43 5.75
C ARG A 310 -14.41 -10.32 4.82
N LYS A 311 -14.82 -9.80 3.66
CA LYS A 311 -15.58 -10.54 2.64
C LYS A 311 -14.81 -10.79 1.34
N GLY A 312 -13.92 -9.88 0.93
CA GLY A 312 -13.15 -9.99 -0.33
C GLY A 312 -14.03 -10.22 -1.58
N GLN A 313 -15.19 -9.58 -1.59
CA GLN A 313 -16.20 -9.63 -2.65
C GLN A 313 -16.28 -8.27 -3.33
N VAL A 314 -16.63 -8.28 -4.62
CA VAL A 314 -16.96 -7.10 -5.42
C VAL A 314 -18.43 -6.76 -5.24
N GLY A 315 -18.76 -5.47 -5.10
CA GLY A 315 -20.14 -5.00 -5.06
C GLY A 315 -20.82 -5.08 -3.69
N ASP A 316 -20.07 -5.34 -2.63
CA ASP A 316 -20.63 -5.40 -1.27
C ASP A 316 -21.12 -4.02 -0.79
N TRP A 317 -20.72 -2.94 -1.45
CA TRP A 317 -21.26 -1.60 -1.22
C TRP A 317 -22.79 -1.52 -1.31
N LYS A 318 -23.43 -2.39 -2.10
CA LYS A 318 -24.90 -2.45 -2.25
C LYS A 318 -25.62 -2.79 -0.95
N ASN A 319 -24.92 -3.39 0.02
CA ASN A 319 -25.48 -3.72 1.33
C ASN A 319 -25.41 -2.57 2.34
N TYR A 320 -24.80 -1.43 1.97
CA TYR A 320 -24.53 -0.32 2.89
C TYR A 320 -24.93 1.03 2.33
N LEU A 321 -24.60 1.31 1.07
CA LEU A 321 -24.86 2.61 0.46
C LEU A 321 -26.28 2.67 -0.11
N THR A 322 -26.94 3.81 0.08
CA THR A 322 -28.18 4.11 -0.65
C THR A 322 -27.89 4.34 -2.14
N GLU A 323 -28.93 4.26 -2.97
CA GLU A 323 -28.81 4.56 -4.40
C GLU A 323 -28.30 5.99 -4.65
N GLU A 324 -28.73 6.95 -3.84
CA GLU A 324 -28.29 8.35 -3.92
C GLU A 324 -26.80 8.51 -3.62
N MET A 325 -26.31 7.84 -2.56
CA MET A 325 -24.89 7.81 -2.22
C MET A 325 -24.06 7.19 -3.34
N ALA A 326 -24.51 6.05 -3.86
CA ALA A 326 -23.82 5.36 -4.95
C ALA A 326 -23.76 6.25 -6.20
N LYS A 327 -24.88 6.89 -6.58
CA LYS A 327 -24.95 7.79 -7.74
C LYS A 327 -24.04 9.00 -7.59
N ARG A 328 -23.92 9.58 -6.38
CA ARG A 328 -22.99 10.69 -6.15
C ARG A 328 -21.54 10.28 -6.29
N ILE A 329 -21.15 9.10 -5.80
CA ILE A 329 -19.79 8.57 -5.99
C ILE A 329 -19.52 8.29 -7.47
N ASP A 330 -20.52 7.80 -8.21
CA ASP A 330 -20.41 7.56 -9.65
C ASP A 330 -20.21 8.89 -10.40
N GLN A 331 -21.00 9.92 -10.10
CA GLN A 331 -20.83 11.25 -10.68
C GLN A 331 -19.44 11.84 -10.40
N ILE A 332 -18.96 11.77 -9.15
CA ILE A 332 -17.61 12.24 -8.81
C ILE A 332 -16.55 11.45 -9.58
N SER A 333 -16.74 10.13 -9.75
CA SER A 333 -15.81 9.29 -10.49
C SER A 333 -15.77 9.66 -11.96
N ASP A 334 -16.93 9.89 -12.58
CA ASP A 334 -17.03 10.31 -13.97
C ASP A 334 -16.38 11.68 -14.18
N ASP A 335 -16.64 12.65 -13.30
CA ASP A 335 -16.06 13.99 -13.37
C ASP A 335 -14.54 13.97 -13.19
N LYS A 336 -14.05 13.23 -12.17
CA LYS A 336 -12.61 13.17 -11.84
C LYS A 336 -11.79 12.36 -12.83
N LEU A 337 -12.39 11.35 -13.45
CA LEU A 337 -11.71 10.48 -14.41
C LEU A 337 -12.02 10.85 -15.86
N TYR A 338 -12.81 11.91 -16.10
CA TYR A 338 -13.15 12.38 -17.42
C TYR A 338 -11.89 12.58 -18.28
N GLY A 339 -11.94 12.05 -19.52
CA GLY A 339 -10.83 12.13 -20.47
C GLY A 339 -9.61 11.24 -20.16
N SER A 340 -9.55 10.57 -19.01
CA SER A 340 -8.40 9.72 -18.65
C SER A 340 -8.41 8.36 -19.35
N GLY A 341 -9.57 7.90 -19.83
CA GLY A 341 -9.78 6.53 -20.31
C GLY A 341 -9.94 5.48 -19.20
N LEU A 342 -9.70 5.84 -17.93
CA LEU A 342 -9.96 4.96 -16.80
C LEU A 342 -11.44 4.92 -16.46
N LYS A 343 -12.00 3.72 -16.34
CA LYS A 343 -13.36 3.47 -15.85
C LYS A 343 -13.35 2.37 -14.81
N PHE A 344 -14.14 2.53 -13.75
CA PHE A 344 -14.45 1.44 -12.82
C PHE A 344 -15.59 0.61 -13.39
N GLY A 345 -15.50 -0.72 -13.26
CA GLY A 345 -16.63 -1.59 -13.58
C GLY A 345 -17.81 -1.32 -12.64
N THR A 346 -19.03 -1.48 -13.17
CA THR A 346 -20.29 -1.35 -12.44
C THR A 346 -20.55 -2.50 -11.47
#